data_AF-A0A4Q0ICZ2-F1
#
_entry.id   AF-A0A4Q0ICZ2-F1
#
_cell.length_a   1.000
_cell.length_b   1.000
_cell.length_c   1.000
_cell.angle_alpha   90.00
_cell.angle_beta   90.00
_cell.angle_gamma   90.00
#
_symmetry.space_group_name_H-M   'P 1'
#
loop_
_entity.id
_entity.type
_entity.pdbx_description
1 polymer ?
#
loop_
_entity_poly.entity_id
_entity_poly.type
_entity_poly.pdbx_seq_one_letter_code
_entity_poly.pdbx_strand_id
1 'polypeptide(L)'
;MKKLTLFFLALFTLGFAFQACDNTKTYAEMLEDEKNAIKAFIKDSNIVVISQSEFYAQDSMTDVSKNEYVQLASGVYMQIVDKGSANPADS
;
A
#
# COMPACT_ATOMS: atom_id res chain seq x y z
N MET A 1 -46.33 0.83 19.22
CA MET A 1 -45.19 1.38 18.45
C MET A 1 -43.83 0.86 18.92
N LYS A 2 -43.52 0.82 20.24
CA LYS A 2 -42.22 0.31 20.76
C LYS A 2 -41.83 -1.12 20.34
N LYS A 3 -42.79 -2.05 20.25
CA LYS A 3 -42.53 -3.46 19.84
C LYS A 3 -42.07 -3.58 18.38
N LEU A 4 -42.58 -2.72 17.51
CA LEU A 4 -42.21 -2.69 16.10
C LEU A 4 -40.83 -2.03 15.92
N THR A 5 -40.52 -1.00 16.70
CA THR A 5 -39.20 -0.36 16.71
C THR A 5 -38.10 -1.31 17.18
N LEU A 6 -38.37 -2.13 18.21
CA LEU A 6 -37.44 -3.16 18.68
C LEU A 6 -37.22 -4.27 17.64
N PHE A 7 -38.27 -4.62 16.89
CA PHE A 7 -38.17 -5.59 15.79
C PHE A 7 -37.27 -5.08 14.65
N PHE A 8 -37.44 -3.81 14.22
CA PHE A 8 -36.57 -3.21 13.22
C PHE A 8 -35.13 -3.03 13.71
N LEU A 9 -34.92 -2.69 14.97
CA LEU A 9 -33.59 -2.59 15.56
C LEU A 9 -32.90 -3.97 15.61
N ALA A 10 -33.62 -5.02 15.98
CA ALA A 10 -33.11 -6.39 15.96
C ALA A 10 -32.75 -6.85 14.53
N LEU A 11 -33.59 -6.55 13.54
CA LEU A 11 -33.30 -6.84 12.13
C LEU A 11 -32.03 -6.11 11.64
N PHE A 12 -31.87 -4.85 12.03
CA PHE A 12 -30.71 -4.03 11.67
C PHE A 12 -29.43 -4.60 12.28
N THR A 13 -29.45 -4.98 13.56
CA THR A 13 -28.28 -5.60 14.23
C THR A 13 -27.91 -6.96 13.66
N LEU A 14 -28.89 -7.76 13.21
CA LEU A 14 -28.64 -9.06 12.57
C LEU A 14 -28.09 -8.90 11.14
N GLY A 15 -28.43 -7.81 10.44
CA GLY A 15 -27.91 -7.50 9.10
C GLY A 15 -26.41 -7.19 9.08
N PHE A 16 -25.87 -6.59 10.15
CA PHE A 16 -24.42 -6.34 10.27
C PHE A 16 -23.61 -7.59 10.63
N ALA A 17 -24.24 -8.61 11.23
CA ALA A 17 -23.57 -9.85 11.63
C ALA A 17 -23.15 -10.73 10.44
N PHE A 18 -23.63 -10.44 9.22
CA PHE A 18 -23.27 -11.14 7.99
C PHE A 18 -22.23 -10.41 7.12
N GLN A 19 -21.56 -9.37 7.65
CA GLN A 19 -20.34 -8.87 7.01
C GLN A 19 -19.19 -9.85 7.26
N ALA A 20 -19.24 -10.99 6.60
CA ALA A 20 -18.15 -11.94 6.57
C ALA A 20 -17.03 -11.40 5.67
N CYS A 21 -15.78 -11.58 6.09
CA CYS A 21 -14.62 -11.37 5.24
C CYS A 21 -14.75 -12.24 3.98
N ASP A 22 -14.85 -11.60 2.83
CA ASP A 22 -14.94 -12.27 1.54
C ASP A 22 -13.56 -12.85 1.18
N ASN A 23 -13.32 -14.08 1.64
CA ASN A 23 -12.14 -14.87 1.30
C ASN A 23 -12.33 -15.64 -0.02
N THR A 24 -13.37 -15.35 -0.82
CA THR A 24 -13.65 -16.04 -2.09
C THR A 24 -13.02 -15.37 -3.31
N LYS A 25 -12.19 -14.34 -3.09
CA LYS A 25 -11.48 -13.63 -4.16
C LYS A 25 -10.59 -14.55 -4.96
N THR A 26 -10.67 -14.42 -6.28
CA THR A 26 -9.74 -15.01 -7.22
C THR A 26 -8.36 -14.35 -7.10
N TYR A 27 -7.33 -15.05 -7.56
CA TYR A 27 -5.98 -14.49 -7.61
C TYR A 27 -5.91 -13.17 -8.40
N ALA A 28 -6.68 -13.05 -9.47
CA ALA A 28 -6.73 -11.83 -10.27
C ALA A 28 -7.32 -10.64 -9.47
N GLU A 29 -8.39 -10.88 -8.70
CA GLU A 29 -8.98 -9.86 -7.83
C GLU A 29 -8.04 -9.46 -6.70
N MET A 30 -7.34 -10.40 -6.09
CA MET A 30 -6.32 -10.09 -5.07
C MET A 30 -5.19 -9.21 -5.62
N LEU A 31 -4.72 -9.49 -6.84
CA LEU A 31 -3.70 -8.66 -7.50
C LEU A 31 -4.21 -7.26 -7.84
N GLU A 32 -5.46 -7.14 -8.25
CA GLU A 32 -6.07 -5.84 -8.56
C GLU A 32 -6.27 -5.01 -7.29
N ASP A 33 -6.75 -5.63 -6.21
CA ASP A 33 -6.89 -5.01 -4.90
C ASP A 33 -5.53 -4.55 -4.36
N GLU A 34 -4.48 -5.37 -4.48
CA GLU A 34 -3.12 -5.01 -4.08
C GLU A 34 -2.63 -3.78 -4.87
N LYS A 35 -2.76 -3.78 -6.20
CA LYS A 35 -2.35 -2.64 -7.04
C LYS A 35 -3.11 -1.37 -6.69
N ASN A 36 -4.40 -1.48 -6.40
CA ASN A 36 -5.23 -0.34 -6.03
C ASN A 36 -4.88 0.19 -4.64
N ALA A 37 -4.61 -0.70 -3.68
CA ALA A 37 -4.14 -0.33 -2.35
C ALA A 37 -2.77 0.36 -2.41
N ILE A 38 -1.83 -0.15 -3.20
CA ILE A 38 -0.50 0.47 -3.40
C ILE A 38 -0.65 1.87 -4.01
N LYS A 39 -1.45 2.02 -5.09
CA LYS A 39 -1.70 3.34 -5.72
C LYS A 39 -2.32 4.33 -4.74
N ALA A 40 -3.29 3.88 -3.93
CA ALA A 40 -3.91 4.70 -2.90
C ALA A 40 -2.88 5.14 -1.86
N PHE A 41 -2.07 4.20 -1.36
CA PHE A 41 -1.05 4.48 -0.36
C PHE A 41 0.03 5.46 -0.85
N ILE A 42 0.50 5.30 -2.09
CA ILE A 42 1.45 6.23 -2.73
C ILE A 42 0.88 7.64 -2.76
N LYS A 43 -0.38 7.78 -3.17
CA LYS A 43 -1.08 9.07 -3.24
C LYS A 43 -1.27 9.67 -1.85
N ASP A 44 -1.82 8.90 -0.91
CA ASP A 44 -2.18 9.39 0.42
C ASP A 44 -0.94 9.76 1.25
N SER A 45 0.18 9.05 1.02
CA SER A 45 1.46 9.32 1.69
C SER A 45 2.31 10.36 0.96
N ASN A 46 1.84 10.94 -0.15
CA ASN A 46 2.61 11.86 -1.01
C ASN A 46 3.99 11.29 -1.37
N ILE A 47 4.03 10.02 -1.77
CA ILE A 47 5.27 9.36 -2.22
C ILE A 47 5.58 9.80 -3.65
N VAL A 48 6.82 10.24 -3.88
CA VAL A 48 7.31 10.58 -5.22
C VAL A 48 8.00 9.35 -5.79
N VAL A 49 7.39 8.72 -6.79
CA VAL A 49 7.99 7.56 -7.45
C VAL A 49 8.89 8.04 -8.60
N ILE A 50 10.20 7.80 -8.47
CA ILE A 50 11.18 8.08 -9.52
C ILE A 50 11.42 6.85 -10.40
N SER A 51 11.79 7.08 -11.65
CA SER A 51 12.18 6.01 -12.57
C SER A 51 13.54 5.41 -12.16
N GLN A 52 13.79 4.17 -12.57
CA GLN A 52 15.10 3.55 -12.36
C GLN A 52 16.23 4.33 -13.05
N SER A 53 15.97 4.94 -14.21
CA SER A 53 16.94 5.81 -14.88
C SER A 53 17.28 7.05 -14.07
N GLU A 54 16.29 7.70 -13.47
CA GLU A 54 16.52 8.85 -12.58
C GLU A 54 17.29 8.42 -11.33
N PHE A 55 16.92 7.28 -10.74
CA PHE A 55 17.62 6.70 -9.60
C PHE A 55 19.10 6.45 -9.90
N TYR A 56 19.44 5.84 -11.04
CA TYR A 56 20.85 5.63 -11.42
C TYR A 56 21.58 6.94 -11.73
N ALA A 57 20.90 7.93 -12.30
CA ALA A 57 21.47 9.26 -12.53
C ALA A 57 21.76 10.01 -11.22
N GLN A 58 21.05 9.68 -10.14
CA GLN A 58 21.24 10.22 -8.78
C GLN A 58 22.19 9.37 -7.92
N ASP A 59 23.18 8.71 -8.53
CA ASP A 59 24.13 7.82 -7.85
C ASP A 59 23.44 6.71 -7.02
N SER A 60 22.29 6.22 -7.50
CA SER A 60 21.49 5.19 -6.82
C SER A 60 21.07 5.59 -5.40
N MET A 61 20.78 6.88 -5.19
CA MET A 61 20.18 7.41 -3.97
C MET A 61 18.78 7.97 -4.24
N THR A 62 17.96 7.98 -3.19
CA THR A 62 16.65 8.64 -3.19
C THR A 62 16.68 9.86 -2.29
N ASP A 63 15.95 10.92 -2.63
CA ASP A 63 15.81 12.08 -1.76
C ASP A 63 14.72 11.85 -0.68
N VAL A 64 15.16 11.55 0.54
CA VAL A 64 14.27 11.35 1.71
C VAL A 64 13.47 12.61 2.02
N SER A 65 14.02 13.81 1.78
CA SER A 65 13.32 15.08 2.06
C SER A 65 12.11 15.29 1.13
N LYS A 66 12.13 14.67 -0.04
CA LYS A 66 11.04 14.67 -1.02
C LYS A 66 10.18 13.42 -0.99
N ASN A 67 10.45 12.51 -0.04
CA ASN A 67 9.76 11.23 0.08
C ASN A 67 9.86 10.40 -1.22
N GLU A 68 11.05 10.35 -1.81
CA GLU A 68 11.30 9.65 -3.07
C GLU A 68 11.47 8.15 -2.87
N TYR A 69 10.89 7.38 -3.80
CA TYR A 69 10.98 5.92 -3.88
C TYR A 69 11.26 5.52 -5.34
N VAL A 70 12.09 4.50 -5.55
CA VAL A 70 12.27 3.86 -6.87
C VAL A 70 11.49 2.55 -6.92
N GLN A 71 10.82 2.27 -8.04
CA GLN A 71 10.22 0.95 -8.28
C GLN A 71 11.21 0.03 -9.01
N LEU A 72 11.53 -1.11 -8.39
CA LEU A 72 12.39 -2.14 -8.96
C LEU A 72 11.63 -2.99 -9.97
N ALA A 73 12.36 -3.71 -10.84
CA ALA A 73 11.76 -4.64 -11.81
C ALA A 73 10.93 -5.77 -11.16
N SER A 74 11.18 -6.09 -9.88
CA SER A 74 10.39 -7.03 -9.09
C SER A 74 9.02 -6.49 -8.67
N GLY A 75 8.75 -5.20 -8.84
CA GLY A 75 7.55 -4.51 -8.36
C GLY A 75 7.69 -3.89 -6.97
N VAL A 76 8.81 -4.13 -6.27
CA VAL A 76 9.11 -3.57 -4.95
C VAL A 76 9.46 -2.08 -5.07
N TYR A 77 8.89 -1.26 -4.17
CA TYR A 77 9.26 0.14 -4.00
C TYR A 77 10.31 0.27 -2.90
N MET A 78 11.37 1.05 -3.16
CA MET A 78 12.51 1.18 -2.26
C MET A 78 12.90 2.64 -2.08
N GLN A 79 13.20 3.01 -0.84
CA GLN A 79 13.83 4.28 -0.48
C GLN A 79 15.15 3.99 0.24
N ILE A 80 16.23 4.60 -0.25
CA ILE A 80 17.54 4.54 0.38
C ILE A 80 17.68 5.73 1.31
N VAL A 81 17.64 5.46 2.62
CA VAL A 81 17.86 6.48 3.66
C VAL A 81 19.35 6.73 3.89
N ASP A 82 20.13 5.64 3.85
CA ASP A 82 21.59 5.66 3.99
C ASP A 82 22.17 4.59 3.03
N LYS A 83 23.22 4.95 2.29
CA LYS A 83 23.91 4.05 1.35
C LYS A 83 24.80 3.03 2.08
N GLY A 84 25.02 3.21 3.37
CA GLY A 84 25.88 2.37 4.19
C GLY A 84 27.36 2.77 4.05
N SER A 85 28.25 1.85 4.42
CA SER A 85 29.68 2.11 4.47
C SER A 85 30.29 2.35 3.09
N ALA A 86 31.13 3.38 2.99
CA ALA A 86 31.95 3.64 1.81
C ALA A 86 33.26 2.82 1.79
N ASN A 87 33.54 2.06 2.85
CA ASN A 87 34.73 1.23 2.94
C ASN A 87 34.55 -0.04 2.10
N PRO A 88 35.38 -0.29 1.07
CA PRO A 88 35.26 -1.47 0.23
C PRO A 88 35.42 -2.81 0.98
N ALA A 89 36.00 -2.78 2.19
CA ALA A 89 36.12 -3.97 3.02
C ALA A 89 34.82 -4.36 3.75
N ASP A 90 33.81 -3.49 3.75
CA ASP A 90 32.53 -3.70 4.44
C ASP A 90 31.43 -4.23 3.50
N SER A 91 31.71 -4.33 2.19
CA SER A 91 30.80 -4.77 1.11
C SER A 91 31.06 -6.20 0.64
#